data_AF-A0A8D8F076-F1
#
_entry.id   AF-A0A8D8F076-F1
#
_cell.length_a   1.000
_cell.length_b   1.000
_cell.length_c   1.000
_cell.angle_alpha   90.00
_cell.angle_beta   90.00
_cell.angle_gamma   90.00
#
_symmetry.space_group_name_H-M   'P 1'
#
loop_
_entity.id
_entity.type
_entity.pdbx_description
1 polymer ?
#
loop_
_entity_poly.entity_id
_entity_poly.type
_entity_poly.pdbx_seq_one_letter_code
_entity_poly.pdbx_strand_id
1 'polypeptide(L)'
;MRVELKTEEDFDGVMYTRGSFYKQSEPCFVKPKRAGKTLEMKFNLDQCQTINNGEIYSNIVVVQHDPDLVTPGDAAFAVECDFRKPRGVTVNAEIQARDR
;
A
#
# COMPACT_ATOMS: atom_id res chain seq x y z
N MET A 1 5.27 -1.31 -2.78
CA MET A 1 4.39 -0.45 -1.97
C MET A 1 3.83 -1.25 -0.81
N ARG A 2 3.78 -0.69 0.40
CA ARG A 2 3.18 -1.30 1.59
C ARG A 2 2.19 -0.30 2.17
N VAL A 3 0.94 -0.71 2.32
CA VAL A 3 -0.15 0.12 2.83
C VAL A 3 -0.73 -0.60 4.05
N GLU A 4 -0.75 0.08 5.19
CA GLU A 4 -1.25 -0.44 6.46
C GLU A 4 -2.45 0.41 6.89
N LEU A 5 -3.62 -0.21 6.96
CA LEU A 5 -4.84 0.37 7.52
C LEU A 5 -4.86 0.09 9.03
N LYS A 6 -5.06 1.12 9.83
CA LYS A 6 -5.31 1.02 11.27
C LYS A 6 -6.63 1.69 11.61
N THR A 7 -7.48 0.99 12.33
CA THR A 7 -8.81 1.45 12.73
C THR A 7 -8.95 1.44 14.25
N GLU A 8 -9.84 2.27 14.79
CA GLU A 8 -10.12 2.30 16.22
C GLU A 8 -10.92 1.06 16.66
N GLU A 9 -11.85 0.64 15.80
CA GLU A 9 -12.70 -0.54 15.95
C GLU A 9 -12.22 -1.68 15.04
N ASP A 10 -12.73 -2.89 15.26
CA ASP A 10 -12.40 -4.04 14.43
C ASP A 10 -12.93 -3.83 13.01
N PHE A 11 -12.05 -3.96 12.02
CA PHE A 11 -12.39 -3.86 10.61
C PHE A 11 -12.51 -5.26 10.00
N ASP A 12 -13.62 -5.53 9.33
CA ASP A 12 -13.92 -6.79 8.64
C ASP A 12 -14.24 -6.63 7.14
N GLY A 13 -14.17 -5.39 6.66
CA GLY A 13 -14.35 -5.01 5.26
C GLY A 13 -13.18 -5.39 4.36
N VAL A 14 -13.00 -4.65 3.27
CA VAL A 14 -12.00 -4.95 2.23
C VAL A 14 -11.13 -3.75 1.93
N MET A 15 -9.88 -4.01 1.55
CA MET A 15 -8.97 -3.00 1.02
C MET A 15 -8.45 -3.47 -0.33
N TYR A 16 -8.52 -2.64 -1.37
CA TYR A 16 -8.12 -3.02 -2.72
C TYR A 16 -7.61 -1.82 -3.52
N THR A 17 -6.83 -2.10 -4.56
CA THR A 17 -6.39 -1.06 -5.51
C THR A 17 -7.46 -0.80 -6.56
N ARG A 18 -7.60 0.44 -7.03
CA ARG A 18 -8.60 0.82 -8.04
C ARG A 18 -8.56 -0.14 -9.23
N GLY A 19 -9.73 -0.67 -9.60
CA GLY A 19 -9.87 -1.65 -10.69
C GLY A 19 -9.64 -3.11 -10.30
N SER A 20 -9.34 -3.41 -9.04
CA SER A 20 -9.08 -4.78 -8.55
C SER A 20 -10.25 -5.41 -7.79
N PHE A 21 -11.33 -4.67 -7.53
CA PHE A 21 -12.48 -5.14 -6.73
C PHE A 21 -13.04 -6.48 -7.24
N TYR A 22 -13.41 -6.56 -8.52
CA TYR A 22 -14.02 -7.77 -9.08
C TYR A 22 -13.09 -8.99 -9.18
N LYS A 23 -11.78 -8.77 -9.18
CA LYS A 23 -10.81 -9.88 -9.22
C LYS A 23 -10.71 -10.59 -7.88
N GLN A 24 -10.93 -9.87 -6.78
CA GLN A 24 -10.85 -10.36 -5.41
C GLN A 24 -9.59 -11.22 -5.12
N SER A 25 -8.47 -10.86 -5.74
CA SER A 25 -7.23 -11.64 -5.68
C SER A 25 -6.09 -10.83 -5.07
N GLU A 26 -5.35 -11.45 -4.17
CA GLU A 26 -4.07 -10.93 -3.70
C GLU A 26 -3.08 -10.73 -4.88
N PRO A 27 -2.14 -9.78 -4.78
CA PRO A 27 -1.94 -8.85 -3.66
C PRO A 27 -2.79 -7.58 -3.74
N CYS A 28 -3.62 -7.42 -4.77
CA CYS A 28 -4.28 -6.16 -5.12
C CYS A 28 -5.66 -5.97 -4.48
N PHE A 29 -6.14 -7.01 -3.79
CA PHE A 29 -7.34 -7.04 -2.98
C PHE A 29 -7.01 -7.86 -1.74
N VAL A 30 -7.31 -7.32 -0.57
CA VAL A 30 -7.12 -8.00 0.72
C VAL A 30 -8.40 -7.88 1.54
N LYS A 31 -8.75 -9.00 2.18
CA LYS A 31 -9.82 -9.11 3.17
C LYS A 31 -9.23 -9.76 4.42
N PRO A 32 -9.50 -9.24 5.63
CA PRO A 32 -9.01 -9.87 6.84
C PRO A 32 -9.62 -11.26 7.01
N LYS A 33 -8.80 -12.26 7.39
CA LYS A 33 -9.28 -13.61 7.71
C LYS A 33 -10.13 -13.64 9.00
N ARG A 34 -9.90 -12.67 9.88
CA ARG A 34 -10.63 -12.40 11.12
C ARG A 34 -10.67 -10.89 11.30
N ALA A 35 -11.81 -10.36 11.73
CA ALA A 35 -11.95 -8.93 12.04
C ALA A 35 -10.83 -8.47 12.98
N GLY A 36 -10.30 -7.29 12.74
CA GLY A 36 -9.23 -6.75 13.57
C GLY A 36 -8.88 -5.31 13.20
N LYS A 37 -8.11 -4.68 14.07
CA LYS A 37 -7.79 -3.25 13.98
C LYS A 37 -6.72 -2.89 12.96
N THR A 38 -6.11 -3.89 12.31
CA THR A 38 -5.02 -3.70 11.35
C THR A 38 -5.22 -4.59 10.13
N LEU A 39 -5.07 -4.01 8.95
CA LEU A 39 -5.05 -4.73 7.68
C LEU A 39 -3.89 -4.22 6.82
N GLU A 40 -3.10 -5.14 6.29
CA GLU A 40 -1.95 -4.80 5.43
C GLU A 40 -2.18 -5.26 3.99
N MET A 41 -1.80 -4.40 3.05
CA MET A 41 -1.64 -4.73 1.64
C MET A 41 -0.21 -4.42 1.20
N LYS A 42 0.42 -5.39 0.54
CA LYS A 42 1.79 -5.27 0.04
C LYS A 42 1.89 -5.82 -1.37
N PHE A 43 2.37 -4.98 -2.29
CA PHE A 43 2.53 -5.33 -3.70
C PHE A 43 3.78 -4.65 -4.29
N ASN A 44 4.32 -5.21 -5.37
CA ASN A 44 5.46 -4.63 -6.09
C ASN A 44 5.02 -3.40 -6.90
N LEU A 45 5.96 -2.51 -7.23
CA LEU A 45 5.67 -1.23 -7.89
C LEU A 45 5.19 -1.36 -9.35
N ASP A 46 5.36 -2.54 -9.95
CA ASP A 46 4.89 -2.93 -11.28
C ASP A 46 3.54 -3.68 -11.22
N GLN A 47 2.99 -3.90 -10.03
CA GLN A 47 1.73 -4.62 -9.82
C GLN A 47 0.56 -3.68 -9.52
N CYS A 48 -0.64 -4.26 -9.47
CA CYS A 48 -1.87 -3.60 -9.01
C CYS A 48 -2.21 -2.29 -9.75
N GLN A 49 -1.88 -2.23 -11.05
CA GLN A 49 -2.13 -1.06 -11.90
C GLN A 49 -1.47 0.23 -11.37
N THR A 50 -0.32 0.08 -10.70
CA THR A 50 0.48 1.22 -10.24
C THR A 50 0.94 2.04 -11.44
N ILE A 51 0.70 3.35 -11.38
CA ILE A 51 1.12 4.29 -12.41
C ILE A 51 2.58 4.65 -12.13
N ASN A 52 3.44 4.45 -13.12
CA ASN A 52 4.85 4.82 -13.06
C ASN A 52 5.10 6.08 -13.91
N ASN A 53 5.49 7.17 -13.25
CA ASN A 53 5.94 8.42 -13.87
C ASN A 53 7.45 8.64 -13.62
N GLY A 54 8.26 7.62 -13.93
CA GLY A 54 9.71 7.61 -13.78
C GLY A 54 10.13 7.33 -12.34
N GLU A 55 10.24 8.37 -11.54
CA GLU A 55 10.68 8.29 -10.14
C GLU A 55 9.51 8.35 -9.14
N ILE A 56 8.28 8.49 -9.63
CA ILE A 56 7.07 8.52 -8.82
C ILE A 56 6.17 7.34 -9.19
N TYR A 57 5.80 6.55 -8.19
CA TYR A 57 4.87 5.43 -8.34
C TYR A 57 3.60 5.71 -7.54
N SER A 58 2.45 5.79 -8.21
CA SER A 58 1.18 6.14 -7.58
C SER A 58 0.10 5.08 -7.77
N ASN A 59 -0.78 4.97 -6.78
CA ASN A 59 -1.94 4.10 -6.81
C ASN A 59 -3.12 4.74 -6.05
N ILE A 60 -4.33 4.22 -6.27
CA ILE A 60 -5.50 4.57 -5.47
C ILE A 60 -5.91 3.31 -4.70
N VAL A 61 -5.83 3.37 -3.37
CA VAL A 61 -6.28 2.29 -2.49
C VAL A 61 -7.66 2.65 -1.96
N VAL A 62 -8.61 1.76 -2.16
CA VAL A 62 -9.99 1.87 -1.70
C VAL A 62 -10.15 0.97 -0.48
N VAL A 63 -10.79 1.51 0.55
CA VAL A 63 -11.22 0.80 1.76
C VAL A 63 -12.74 0.85 1.78
N GLN A 64 -13.37 -0.31 1.89
CA GLN A 64 -14.82 -0.42 2.02
C GLN A 64 -15.18 -1.30 3.20
N HIS A 65 -16.16 -0.85 4.00
CA HIS A 65 -16.63 -1.60 5.16
C HIS A 65 -17.56 -2.75 4.74
N ASP A 66 -18.38 -2.52 3.71
CA ASP A 66 -19.25 -3.52 3.12
C ASP A 66 -18.87 -3.72 1.64
N PRO A 67 -18.67 -4.96 1.17
CA PRO A 67 -18.32 -5.20 -0.22
C PRO A 67 -19.47 -4.90 -1.20
N ASP A 68 -20.73 -4.97 -0.76
CA ASP A 68 -21.91 -4.82 -1.61
C ASP A 68 -22.53 -3.42 -1.52
N LEU A 69 -22.21 -2.66 -0.47
CA LEU A 69 -22.78 -1.34 -0.19
C LEU A 69 -21.70 -0.27 0.01
N VAL A 70 -21.89 0.89 -0.63
CA VAL A 70 -21.07 2.07 -0.34
C VAL A 70 -21.56 2.70 0.95
N THR A 71 -20.72 2.70 1.98
CA THR A 71 -21.05 3.28 3.29
C THR A 71 -20.31 4.60 3.54
N PRO A 72 -20.78 5.48 4.43
CA PRO A 72 -20.05 6.71 4.79
C PRO A 72 -18.63 6.49 5.33
N GLY A 73 -18.30 5.27 5.79
CA GLY A 73 -16.96 4.90 6.22
C GLY A 73 -16.03 4.52 5.05
N ASP A 74 -16.55 4.34 3.85
CA ASP A 74 -15.74 3.97 2.69
C ASP A 74 -14.87 5.14 2.23
N ALA A 75 -13.64 4.85 1.82
CA ALA A 75 -12.68 5.87 1.47
C ALA A 75 -11.75 5.42 0.34
N ALA A 76 -11.27 6.38 -0.44
CA ALA A 76 -10.25 6.17 -1.45
C ALA A 76 -9.05 7.07 -1.16
N PHE A 77 -7.88 6.46 -1.02
CA PHE A 77 -6.62 7.13 -0.68
C PHE A 77 -5.69 7.11 -1.88
N ALA A 78 -5.22 8.29 -2.28
CA ALA A 78 -4.09 8.39 -3.20
C ALA A 78 -2.80 8.12 -2.43
N VAL A 79 -2.06 7.10 -2.87
CA VAL A 79 -0.79 6.69 -2.27
C VAL A 79 0.33 6.85 -3.29
N GLU A 80 1.50 7.29 -2.82
CA GLU A 80 2.65 7.58 -3.66
C GLU A 80 3.94 7.07 -3.02
N CYS A 81 4.81 6.49 -3.83
CA CYS A 81 6.22 6.28 -3.52
C CYS A 81 7.05 7.23 -4.41
N ASP A 82 7.54 8.33 -3.84
CA ASP A 82 8.37 9.32 -4.52
C ASP A 82 9.86 9.05 -4.25
N PHE A 83 10.59 8.59 -5.26
CA PHE A 83 12.02 8.30 -5.19
C PHE A 83 12.91 9.51 -5.50
N ARG A 84 12.34 10.65 -5.94
CA ARG A 84 13.07 11.91 -6.10
C ARG A 84 13.48 12.50 -4.76
N LYS A 85 12.71 12.20 -3.73
CA LYS A 85 12.99 12.62 -2.37
C LYS A 85 14.11 11.72 -1.83
N PRO A 86 15.26 12.28 -1.41
CA PRO A 86 16.32 11.49 -0.82
C PRO A 86 15.74 10.74 0.38
N ARG A 87 15.93 9.41 0.40
CA ARG A 87 15.63 8.65 1.61
C ARG A 87 16.53 9.22 2.70
N GLY A 88 15.99 9.54 3.88
CA GLY A 88 16.78 9.97 5.04
C GLY A 88 17.67 8.87 5.62
N VAL A 89 18.26 8.04 4.76
CA VAL A 89 19.15 6.93 5.10
C VAL A 89 20.57 7.44 4.88
N THR A 90 21.24 7.78 5.96
CA THR A 90 22.69 8.05 5.94
C THR A 90 23.40 6.74 5.62
N VAL A 91 23.97 6.63 4.42
CA VAL A 91 24.81 5.48 4.05
C VAL A 91 26.23 5.80 4.51
N ASN A 92 26.68 5.16 5.58
CA ASN A 92 28.08 5.22 6.00
C ASN A 92 28.88 4.16 5.24
N ALA A 93 29.90 4.57 4.50
CA ALA A 93 30.87 3.66 3.89
C ALA A 93 32.21 3.85 4.58
N GLU A 94 32.64 2.84 5.35
CA GLU A 94 34.00 2.79 5.89
C GLU A 94 34.94 2.20 4.83
N ILE A 95 35.67 3.07 4.14
CA ILE A 95 36.72 2.67 3.21
C ILE A 95 38.00 2.44 4.03
N GLN A 96 38.33 1.18 4.30
CA GLN A 96 39.65 0.85 4.82
C GLN A 96 40.67 0.97 3.68
N ALA A 97 41.35 2.11 3.61
CA ALA A 97 42.58 2.21 2.84
C ALA A 97 43.62 1.29 3.49
N ARG A 98 43.99 0.20 2.81
CA ARG A 98 45.18 -0.57 3.18
C ARG A 98 46.39 0.29 2.83
N ASP A 99 47.01 0.88 3.85
CA ASP A 99 48.35 1.45 3.74
C ASP A 99 49.33 0.33 3.35
N ARG A 100 50.15 0.59 2.33
CA ARG A 100 51.11 -0.36 1.76
C ARG A 100 52.53 0.08 2.10
#